data_AF-W2HNI0-F1
#
_entry.id   AF-W2HNI0-F1
#
_cell.length_a   1.000
_cell.length_b   1.000
_cell.length_c   1.000
_cell.angle_alpha   90.00
_cell.angle_beta   90.00
_cell.angle_gamma   90.00
#
_symmetry.space_group_name_H-M   'P 1'
#
loop_
_entity.id
_entity.type
_entity.pdbx_description
1 polymer ?
#
loop_
_entity_poly.entity_id
_entity_poly.type
_entity_poly.pdbx_seq_one_letter_code
_entity_poly.pdbx_strand_id
1 'polypeptide(L)'
;TTSTVYFRQQSGGSIFAIDGRDGSETEIEGSSEYARFVGLAIHRRYGRIFWSDGRSVESANLSDGSDVNVVIGALARVVWIGSNFGQT
;
A
#
# COMPACT_ATOMS: atom_id res chain seq x y z
N THR A 1 5.49 -26.37 -3.52
CA THR A 1 5.36 -25.02 -2.93
C THR A 1 4.05 -24.45 -3.40
N THR A 2 3.15 -24.11 -2.49
CA THR A 2 1.88 -23.46 -2.83
C THR A 2 2.11 -21.97 -2.93
N SER A 3 1.58 -21.35 -3.99
CA SER A 3 1.58 -19.90 -4.15
C SER A 3 0.29 -19.34 -3.56
N THR A 4 0.36 -18.26 -2.78
CA THR A 4 -0.80 -17.51 -2.31
C THR A 4 -0.80 -16.14 -3.00
N VAL A 5 -1.96 -15.73 -3.51
CA VAL A 5 -2.14 -14.41 -4.14
C VAL A 5 -3.00 -13.55 -3.24
N TYR A 6 -2.52 -12.36 -2.91
CA TYR A 6 -3.29 -11.37 -2.16
C TYR A 6 -3.87 -10.33 -3.11
N PHE A 7 -5.15 -10.01 -2.97
CA PHE A 7 -5.81 -9.00 -3.77
C PHE A 7 -6.82 -8.22 -2.92
N ARG A 8 -7.06 -6.97 -3.30
CA ARG A 8 -8.11 -6.17 -2.68
C ARG A 8 -9.40 -6.31 -3.49
N GLN A 9 -10.49 -6.62 -2.80
CA GLN A 9 -11.80 -6.59 -3.41
C GLN A 9 -12.27 -5.13 -3.58
N GLN A 10 -12.76 -4.80 -4.78
CA GLN A 10 -13.18 -3.43 -5.11
C GLN A 10 -14.41 -2.99 -4.29
N SER A 11 -15.33 -3.92 -4.01
CA SER A 11 -16.42 -3.75 -3.07
C SER A 11 -15.93 -3.96 -1.63
N GLY A 12 -16.26 -3.06 -0.71
CA GLY A 12 -15.91 -3.19 0.71
C GLY A 12 -14.45 -2.84 1.05
N GLY A 13 -13.52 -3.06 0.13
CA GLY A 13 -12.12 -2.67 0.28
C GLY A 13 -11.26 -3.63 1.09
N SER A 14 -11.82 -4.76 1.53
CA SER A 14 -11.14 -5.85 2.22
C SER A 14 -10.07 -6.51 1.35
N ILE A 15 -9.10 -7.14 2.02
CA ILE A 15 -8.06 -7.93 1.38
C ILE A 15 -8.44 -9.40 1.48
N PHE A 16 -8.30 -10.12 0.36
CA PHE A 16 -8.51 -11.56 0.25
C PHE A 16 -7.21 -12.25 -0.14
N ALA A 17 -7.07 -13.51 0.29
CA ALA A 17 -6.02 -14.41 -0.13
C ALA A 17 -6.61 -15.56 -0.96
N ILE A 18 -6.00 -15.88 -2.10
CA ILE A 18 -6.31 -17.05 -2.93
C ILE A 18 -5.25 -18.12 -2.71
N ASP A 19 -5.65 -19.33 -2.32
CA ASP A 19 -4.77 -20.50 -2.29
C ASP A 19 -4.56 -21.05 -3.71
N GLY A 20 -3.33 -21.07 -4.19
CA GLY A 20 -2.99 -21.56 -5.53
C GLY A 20 -3.15 -23.07 -5.74
N ARG A 21 -3.49 -23.85 -4.70
CA ARG A 21 -3.80 -25.30 -4.84
C ARG A 21 -5.22 -25.54 -5.30
N ASP A 22 -6.18 -24.80 -4.75
CA ASP A 22 -7.61 -25.08 -4.89
C ASP A 22 -8.44 -23.85 -5.28
N GLY A 23 -7.82 -22.67 -5.36
CA GLY A 23 -8.47 -21.41 -5.68
C GLY A 23 -9.37 -20.88 -4.56
N SER A 24 -9.30 -21.45 -3.36
CA SER A 24 -10.10 -21.00 -2.23
C SER A 24 -9.74 -19.56 -1.85
N GLU A 25 -10.77 -18.73 -1.66
CA GLU A 25 -10.62 -17.34 -1.26
C GLU A 25 -10.96 -17.20 0.23
N THR A 26 -10.10 -16.51 0.98
CA THR A 26 -10.35 -16.18 2.39
C THR A 26 -10.13 -14.69 2.63
N GLU A 27 -11.10 -14.02 3.26
CA GLU A 27 -10.94 -12.64 3.70
C GLU A 27 -9.96 -12.57 4.87
N ILE A 28 -9.06 -11.58 4.84
CA ILE A 28 -8.19 -11.28 5.97
C ILE A 28 -9.00 -10.49 7.01
N GLU A 29 -9.11 -11.03 8.21
CA GLU A 29 -9.85 -10.42 9.32
C GLU A 29 -9.37 -8.99 9.61
N GLY A 30 -10.31 -8.05 9.79
CA GLY A 30 -10.03 -6.63 10.06
C GLY A 30 -9.52 -5.82 8.86
N SER A 31 -9.38 -6.42 7.67
CA SER A 31 -8.86 -5.72 6.49
C SER A 31 -9.79 -4.60 5.98
N SER A 32 -11.09 -4.68 6.25
CA SER A 32 -12.07 -3.64 5.88
C SER A 32 -11.88 -2.30 6.62
N GLU A 33 -11.32 -2.31 7.84
CA GLU A 33 -11.20 -1.10 8.67
C GLU A 33 -9.88 -0.35 8.43
N TYR A 34 -8.82 -1.04 8.01
CA TYR A 34 -7.48 -0.48 7.86
C TYR A 34 -6.96 -0.44 6.41
N ALA A 35 -7.46 -1.30 5.51
CA ALA A 35 -6.88 -1.41 4.17
C ALA A 35 -7.52 -0.43 3.18
N ARG A 36 -7.03 0.81 3.16
CA ARG A 36 -6.94 1.54 1.89
C ARG A 36 -5.81 0.97 1.05
N PHE A 37 -5.82 -0.33 0.79
CA PHE A 37 -4.83 -0.92 -0.09
C PHE A 37 -5.12 -0.44 -1.53
N VAL A 38 -4.45 0.60 -2.00
CA VAL A 38 -4.78 1.21 -3.31
C VAL A 38 -4.13 0.45 -4.46
N GLY A 39 -3.00 -0.23 -4.21
CA GLY A 39 -2.31 -1.05 -5.21
C GLY A 39 -1.04 -1.71 -4.67
N LEU A 40 -0.54 -2.69 -5.43
CA LEU A 40 0.67 -3.45 -5.10
C LEU A 40 1.47 -3.80 -6.35
N ALA A 41 2.79 -3.74 -6.23
CA ALA A 41 3.73 -4.07 -7.28
C ALA A 41 4.94 -4.83 -6.71
N ILE A 42 5.49 -5.74 -7.52
CA ILE A 42 6.69 -6.51 -7.17
C ILE A 42 7.83 -6.08 -8.08
N HIS A 43 8.96 -5.69 -7.48
CA HIS A 43 10.19 -5.39 -8.20
C HIS A 43 11.21 -6.53 -8.03
N ARG A 44 11.08 -7.58 -8.86
CA ARG A 44 11.84 -8.83 -8.71
C ARG A 44 13.36 -8.66 -8.68
N ARG A 45 13.93 -7.79 -9.54
CA ARG A 45 15.39 -7.58 -9.61
C ARG A 45 16.00 -7.05 -8.32
N TYR A 46 15.21 -6.28 -7.55
CA TYR A 46 15.66 -5.73 -6.27
C TYR A 46 15.10 -6.51 -5.08
N GLY A 47 14.30 -7.55 -5.31
CA GLY A 47 13.67 -8.31 -4.25
C GLY A 47 12.81 -7.44 -3.34
N ARG A 48 12.03 -6.51 -3.92
CA ARG A 48 11.16 -5.60 -3.16
C ARG A 48 9.69 -5.78 -3.52
N ILE A 49 8.83 -5.63 -2.53
CA ILE A 49 7.39 -5.42 -2.71
C ILE A 49 7.07 -3.96 -2.39
N PHE A 50 6.13 -3.38 -3.12
CA PHE A 50 5.64 -2.03 -2.91
C PHE A 50 4.13 -2.07 -2.77
N TRP A 51 3.57 -1.34 -1.81
CA TRP A 51 2.12 -1.20 -1.64
C TRP A 51 1.76 0.23 -1.28
N SER A 52 0.50 0.61 -1.51
CA SER A 52 -0.04 1.87 -1.00
C SER A 52 -1.18 1.61 -0.05
N ASP A 53 -1.15 2.26 1.12
CA ASP A 53 -2.21 2.29 2.13
C ASP A 53 -3.17 3.49 1.93
N GLY A 54 -3.07 4.18 0.79
CA GLY A 54 -3.86 5.37 0.46
C GLY A 54 -3.43 6.65 1.17
N ARG A 55 -2.44 6.59 2.07
CA ARG A 55 -1.75 7.76 2.64
C ARG A 55 -0.31 7.88 2.16
N SER A 56 0.29 6.73 1.87
CA SER A 56 1.69 6.61 1.50
C SER A 56 1.90 5.44 0.53
N VAL A 57 3.10 5.38 -0.02
CA VAL A 57 3.64 4.22 -0.71
C VAL A 57 4.76 3.68 0.15
N GLU A 58 4.68 2.41 0.48
CA GLU A 58 5.62 1.68 1.34
C GLU A 58 6.34 0.60 0.53
N SER A 59 7.46 0.11 1.06
CA SER A 59 8.20 -1.02 0.50
C SER A 59 8.78 -1.90 1.58
N ALA A 60 8.97 -3.18 1.26
CA ALA A 60 9.64 -4.15 2.11
C ALA A 60 10.39 -5.19 1.25
N ASN A 61 11.21 -6.01 1.91
CA ASN A 61 11.85 -7.17 1.30
C ASN A 61 10.80 -8.17 0.82
N LEU A 62 10.95 -8.64 -0.42
CA LEU A 62 10.01 -9.55 -1.07
C LEU A 62 10.03 -10.96 -0.46
N SER A 63 11.15 -11.36 0.13
CA SER A 63 11.35 -12.71 0.68
C SER A 63 10.57 -12.95 1.97
N ASP A 64 10.52 -11.95 2.86
CA ASP A 64 10.04 -12.10 4.23
C ASP A 64 9.26 -10.89 4.77
N GLY A 65 9.08 -9.83 3.97
CA GLY A 65 8.38 -8.62 4.40
C GLY A 65 9.16 -7.75 5.39
N SER A 66 10.43 -8.06 5.67
CA SER A 66 11.29 -7.25 6.54
C SER A 66 11.73 -5.94 5.85
N ASP A 67 12.41 -5.04 6.59
CA ASP A 67 12.91 -3.75 6.06
C ASP A 67 11.80 -2.87 5.47
N VAL A 68 10.73 -2.67 6.25
CA VAL A 68 9.60 -1.80 5.89
C VAL A 68 10.05 -0.35 5.87
N ASN A 69 9.86 0.33 4.74
CA ASN A 69 10.22 1.72 4.53
C ASN A 69 9.11 2.49 3.81
N VAL A 70 8.88 3.74 4.22
CA VAL A 70 8.04 4.69 3.48
C VAL A 70 8.83 5.23 2.28
N VAL A 71 8.36 4.93 1.07
CA VAL A 71 8.98 5.37 -0.19
C VAL A 71 8.49 6.74 -0.60
N ILE A 72 7.18 6.98 -0.44
CA ILE A 72 6.54 8.28 -0.65
C ILE A 72 5.52 8.46 0.48
N GLY A 73 5.72 9.43 1.36
CA GLY A 73 4.81 9.64 2.48
C GLY A 73 4.96 11.02 3.11
N ALA A 74 4.26 11.99 2.55
CA ALA A 74 3.74 13.18 3.22
C ALA A 74 2.92 13.98 2.19
N LEU A 75 1.60 14.06 2.39
CA LEU A 75 0.83 15.17 1.81
C LEU A 75 1.08 16.39 2.71
N ALA A 76 2.12 17.17 2.41
CA ALA A 76 2.32 18.44 3.08
C ALA A 76 1.35 19.47 2.50
N ARG A 77 0.39 19.93 3.31
CA ARG A 77 -0.38 21.13 2.96
C ARG A 77 0.51 22.35 3.21
N VAL A 78 1.15 22.82 2.15
CA VAL A 78 1.89 24.09 2.19
C VAL A 78 0.89 25.22 2.01
N VAL A 79 0.73 26.05 3.04
CA VAL A 79 -0.02 27.31 2.96
C VAL A 79 1.00 28.44 2.99
N TRP A 80 1.15 29.15 1.87
CA TRP A 80 1.94 30.37 1.84
C TRP A 80 1.07 31.52 2.38
N ILE A 81 1.50 32.11 3.49
CA ILE A 81 0.91 33.35 4.02
C ILE A 81 1.96 34.43 3.83
N GLY A 82 1.80 35.24 2.79
CA GLY A 82 2.62 36.43 2.57
C GLY A 82 1.79 37.69 2.72
N SER A 83 2.37 38.71 3.34
CA SER A 83 1.86 40.08 3.33
C SER A 83 2.65 40.86 2.30
N ASN A 84 1.97 41.54 1.37
CA ASN A 84 2.62 42.42 0.40
C ASN A 84 2.97 43.75 1.08
N PHE A 85 4.24 43.96 1.42
CA PHE A 85 4.77 45.23 1.90
C PHE A 85 5.44 45.97 0.73
N GLY A 86 4.64 46.43 -0.22
CA GLY A 86 5.17 47.01 -1.45
C GLY A 86 4.10 47.67 -2.31
N GLN A 87 3.34 48.60 -1.74
CA GLN A 87 2.60 49.57 -2.53
C GLN A 87 2.80 50.95 -1.89
N THR A 88 3.79 51.68 -2.40
CA THR A 88 3.91 53.14 -2.23
C THR A 88 3.01 53.84 -3.22
#